data_AF-A0A0M0T5R3-F1
#
_entry.id   AF-A0A0M0T5R3-F1
#
_cell.length_a   1.000
_cell.length_b   1.000
_cell.length_c   1.000
_cell.angle_alpha   90.00
_cell.angle_beta   90.00
_cell.angle_gamma   90.00
#
_symmetry.space_group_name_H-M   'P 1'
#
loop_
_entity.id
_entity.type
_entity.pdbx_description
1 polymer ?
#
loop_
_entity_poly.entity_id
_entity_poly.type
_entity_poly.pdbx_seq_one_letter_code
_entity_poly.pdbx_strand_id
1 'polypeptide(L)'
;MEKPVFQWLFSASQPYCLQVSRPPQAEPVPVQLCWRPAHQKASRLCLAIGNACQPLNDGDFTVFRLTEIQWQVVIAGKARAEPEQWERLPFTVSELAVHPEFATLTAIGITEVQRCEK
;
A
#
# COMPACT_ATOMS: atom_id res chain seq x y z
N MET A 1 23.25 7.08 -9.09
CA MET A 1 21.95 7.19 -9.77
C MET A 1 20.94 6.52 -8.86
N GLU A 2 20.29 7.31 -8.01
CA GLU A 2 19.27 6.79 -7.08
C GLU A 2 18.10 6.27 -7.91
N LYS A 3 17.81 4.97 -7.80
CA LYS A 3 16.69 4.37 -8.52
C LYS A 3 15.41 4.98 -7.92
N PRO A 4 14.47 5.48 -8.72
CA PRO A 4 13.18 5.90 -8.19
C PRO A 4 12.56 4.70 -7.47
N VAL A 5 12.45 4.79 -6.14
CA VAL A 5 11.74 3.80 -5.34
C VAL A 5 10.27 4.12 -5.53
N PHE A 6 9.57 3.29 -6.30
CA PHE A 6 8.14 3.44 -6.46
C PHE A 6 7.47 2.89 -5.21
N GLN A 7 6.65 3.75 -4.59
CA GLN A 7 5.96 3.44 -3.36
C GLN A 7 4.49 3.27 -3.71
N TRP A 8 3.95 2.06 -3.50
CA TRP A 8 2.54 1.81 -3.70
C TRP A 8 1.80 2.08 -2.40
N LEU A 9 0.82 2.99 -2.49
CA LEU A 9 0.00 3.39 -1.36
C LEU A 9 -1.40 2.82 -1.48
N PHE A 10 -1.85 2.20 -0.39
CA PHE A 10 -3.19 1.65 -0.22
C PHE A 10 -3.85 2.35 0.98
N SER A 11 -5.09 2.83 0.83
CA SER A 11 -5.91 3.15 1.99
C SER A 11 -6.49 1.90 2.61
N ALA A 12 -6.54 1.92 3.93
CA ALA A 12 -7.45 1.10 4.71
C ALA A 12 -8.65 1.97 5.16
N SER A 13 -9.28 1.64 6.27
CA SER A 13 -10.23 2.55 6.92
C SER A 13 -9.48 3.79 7.43
N GLN A 14 -10.10 4.97 7.35
CA GLN A 14 -9.51 6.20 7.91
C GLN A 14 -9.20 5.98 9.40
N PRO A 15 -8.02 6.38 9.90
CA PRO A 15 -6.97 7.17 9.24
C PRO A 15 -5.77 6.37 8.73
N TYR A 16 -5.92 5.10 8.37
CA TYR A 16 -4.78 4.22 8.11
C TYR A 16 -4.47 4.06 6.62
N CYS A 17 -3.18 4.14 6.29
CA CYS A 17 -2.64 3.81 4.98
C CYS A 17 -1.54 2.77 5.10
N LEU A 18 -1.38 1.96 4.06
CA LEU A 18 -0.29 1.00 3.92
C LEU A 18 0.56 1.39 2.73
N GLN A 19 1.86 1.37 2.94
CA GLN A 19 2.85 1.51 1.89
C GLN A 19 3.53 0.18 1.66
N VAL A 20 3.69 -0.20 0.40
CA VAL A 20 4.51 -1.34 -0.01
C VAL A 20 5.67 -0.81 -0.84
N SER A 21 6.89 -1.12 -0.42
CA SER A 21 8.12 -0.73 -1.11
C SER A 21 8.43 -1.78 -2.18
N ARG A 22 8.34 -1.41 -3.47
CA ARG A 22 8.58 -2.35 -4.56
C ARG A 22 9.30 -1.69 -5.73
N PRO A 23 10.15 -2.42 -6.49
CA PRO A 23 10.71 -1.87 -7.71
C PRO A 23 9.62 -1.41 -8.70
N PRO A 24 9.90 -0.35 -9.48
CA PRO A 24 9.04 0.10 -10.57
C PRO A 24 8.57 -1.07 -11.43
N GLN A 25 7.29 -1.08 -11.76
CA GLN A 25 6.83 -1.85 -12.91
C GLN A 25 7.08 -1.01 -14.17
N ALA A 26 7.45 -1.68 -15.26
CA ALA A 26 7.67 -1.03 -16.55
C ALA A 26 6.37 -0.73 -17.30
N GLU A 27 5.27 -1.36 -16.88
CA GLU A 27 3.96 -1.22 -17.48
C GLU A 27 2.90 -0.98 -16.39
N PRO A 28 1.86 -0.17 -16.67
CA PRO A 28 0.77 0.09 -15.74
C PRO A 28 -0.11 -1.15 -15.60
N VAL A 29 0.25 -2.01 -14.66
CA VAL A 29 -0.53 -3.19 -14.28
C VAL A 29 -1.48 -2.86 -13.12
N PRO A 30 -2.69 -3.43 -13.09
CA PRO A 30 -3.56 -3.32 -11.93
C PRO A 30 -2.88 -3.91 -10.69
N VAL A 31 -2.81 -3.11 -9.63
CA VAL A 31 -2.27 -3.52 -8.33
C VAL A 31 -3.38 -3.52 -7.28
N GLN A 32 -3.49 -4.61 -6.52
CA GLN A 32 -4.43 -4.74 -5.43
C GLN A 32 -3.79 -5.42 -4.23
N LEU A 33 -4.10 -4.93 -3.04
CA LEU A 33 -3.74 -5.56 -1.79
C LEU A 33 -4.96 -6.30 -1.25
N CYS A 34 -4.85 -7.60 -0.97
CA CYS A 34 -5.99 -8.43 -0.60
C CYS A 34 -5.63 -9.52 0.42
N TRP A 35 -6.60 -9.86 1.25
CA TRP A 35 -6.50 -11.01 2.16
C TRP A 35 -6.85 -12.30 1.42
N ARG A 36 -5.98 -13.30 1.55
CA ARG A 36 -6.20 -14.64 1.00
C ARG A 36 -6.31 -15.66 2.14
N PRO A 37 -7.24 -16.62 2.06
CA PRO A 37 -7.32 -17.68 3.05
C PRO A 37 -6.03 -18.52 2.99
N ALA A 38 -5.40 -18.73 4.14
CA ALA A 38 -4.27 -19.63 4.27
C ALA A 38 -4.75 -20.96 4.83
N HIS A 39 -4.36 -22.07 4.20
CA HIS A 39 -4.69 -23.39 4.72
C HIS A 39 -4.11 -23.52 6.14
N GLN A 40 -5.00 -23.61 7.15
CA GLN A 40 -4.69 -23.74 8.59
C GLN A 40 -4.12 -22.51 9.34
N LYS A 41 -4.12 -21.28 8.77
CA LYS A 41 -3.66 -20.07 9.48
C LYS A 41 -4.60 -18.88 9.28
N ALA A 42 -4.41 -17.83 10.08
CA ALA A 42 -4.98 -16.51 9.82
C ALA A 42 -4.71 -16.07 8.37
N SER A 43 -5.65 -15.32 7.79
CA SER A 43 -5.58 -14.83 6.41
C SER A 43 -4.20 -14.23 6.09
N ARG A 44 -3.66 -14.53 4.91
CA ARG A 44 -2.40 -13.97 4.43
C ARG A 44 -2.65 -12.70 3.64
N LEU A 45 -1.88 -11.65 3.92
CA LEU A 45 -1.88 -10.45 3.11
C LEU A 45 -1.13 -10.73 1.81
N CYS A 46 -1.77 -10.49 0.68
CA CYS A 46 -1.22 -10.75 -0.65
C CYS A 46 -1.32 -9.51 -1.53
N LEU A 47 -0.23 -9.22 -2.21
CA LEU A 47 -0.14 -8.20 -3.25
C LEU A 47 -0.37 -8.85 -4.61
N ALA A 48 -1.48 -8.52 -5.25
CA ALA A 48 -1.81 -8.91 -6.62
C ALA A 48 -1.37 -7.82 -7.59
N ILE A 49 -0.64 -8.20 -8.64
CA ILE A 49 -0.11 -7.32 -9.70
C ILE A 49 -0.39 -8.02 -11.02
N GLY A 50 -1.40 -7.56 -11.76
CA GLY A 50 -1.92 -8.29 -12.91
C GLY A 50 -2.25 -9.74 -12.55
N ASN A 51 -1.55 -10.70 -13.16
CA ASN A 51 -1.76 -12.13 -12.92
C ASN A 51 -0.87 -12.72 -11.82
N ALA A 52 0.08 -11.94 -11.28
CA ALA A 52 0.95 -12.39 -10.21
C ALA A 52 0.34 -12.07 -8.85
N CYS A 53 0.36 -13.02 -7.92
CA CYS A 53 -0.06 -12.83 -6.54
C CYS A 53 1.07 -13.23 -5.62
N GLN A 54 1.55 -12.31 -4.81
CA GLN A 54 2.67 -12.56 -3.90
C GLN A 54 2.27 -12.29 -2.44
N PRO A 55 2.53 -13.24 -1.53
CA PRO A 55 2.29 -12.99 -0.11
C PRO A 55 3.29 -11.95 0.41
N LEU A 56 2.81 -11.06 1.28
CA LEU A 56 3.64 -10.13 2.03
C LEU A 56 3.94 -10.68 3.42
N ASN A 57 5.14 -10.39 3.91
CA ASN A 57 5.58 -10.69 5.26
C ASN A 57 5.74 -9.40 6.07
N ASP A 58 6.02 -9.56 7.36
CA ASP A 58 6.39 -8.46 8.23
C ASP A 58 7.64 -7.77 7.68
N GLY A 59 7.55 -6.46 7.41
CA GLY A 59 8.62 -5.67 6.81
C GLY A 59 8.52 -5.43 5.30
N ASP A 60 7.65 -6.17 4.59
CA ASP A 60 7.37 -5.89 3.17
C ASP A 60 6.43 -4.67 3.00
N PHE A 61 5.80 -4.22 4.08
CA PHE A 61 4.92 -3.06 4.12
C PHE A 61 5.18 -2.23 5.38
N THR A 62 4.73 -0.98 5.32
CA THR A 62 4.71 -0.04 6.45
C THR A 62 3.31 0.51 6.59
N VAL A 63 2.75 0.46 7.81
CA VAL A 63 1.47 1.09 8.10
C VAL A 63 1.72 2.50 8.61
N PHE A 64 0.90 3.42 8.13
CA PHE A 64 0.93 4.81 8.48
C PHE A 64 -0.41 5.25 9.04
N ARG A 65 -0.36 6.10 10.06
CA ARG A 65 -1.52 6.83 10.56
C ARG A 65 -1.47 8.26 10.01
N LEU A 66 -2.50 8.63 9.29
CA LEU A 66 -2.61 9.95 8.67
C LEU A 66 -3.42 10.91 9.56
N THR A 67 -3.06 12.19 9.54
CA THR A 67 -3.98 13.24 9.99
C THR A 67 -5.12 13.41 8.97
N GLU A 68 -6.21 14.06 9.36
CA GLU A 68 -7.32 14.34 8.45
C GLU A 68 -6.87 15.09 7.19
N ILE A 69 -5.94 16.04 7.34
CA ILE A 69 -5.36 16.81 6.23
C ILE A 69 -4.56 15.89 5.30
N GLN A 70 -3.71 15.02 5.85
CA GLN A 70 -2.93 14.06 5.08
C GLN A 70 -3.83 13.06 4.35
N TRP A 71 -4.89 12.57 5.01
CA TRP A 71 -5.87 11.67 4.44
C TRP A 71 -6.55 12.27 3.20
N GLN A 72 -7.01 13.52 3.29
CA GLN A 72 -7.62 14.22 2.15
C GLN A 72 -6.64 14.38 0.98
N VAL A 73 -5.37 14.67 1.26
CA VAL A 73 -4.33 14.79 0.23
C VAL A 73 -4.06 13.45 -0.47
N VAL A 74 -4.00 12.36 0.30
CA VAL A 74 -3.78 11.02 -0.23
C VAL A 74 -4.96 10.60 -1.09
N ILE A 75 -6.19 10.63 -0.55
CA ILE A 75 -7.42 10.23 -1.26
C ILE A 75 -7.67 11.08 -2.51
N ALA A 76 -7.28 12.36 -2.50
CA ALA A 76 -7.37 13.24 -3.68
C ALA A 76 -6.40 12.85 -4.81
N GLY A 77 -5.62 11.77 -4.68
CA GLY A 77 -4.62 11.34 -5.66
C GLY A 77 -3.44 12.30 -5.76
N LYS A 78 -3.33 13.26 -4.83
CA LYS A 78 -2.26 14.25 -4.77
C LYS A 78 -1.09 13.76 -3.93
N ALA A 79 -0.86 12.44 -3.91
CA ALA A 79 0.17 11.79 -3.12
C ALA A 79 1.60 12.10 -3.65
N ARG A 80 1.97 13.38 -3.55
CA ARG A 80 3.36 13.85 -3.33
C ARG A 80 3.64 14.00 -1.83
N ALA A 81 2.69 13.68 -0.96
CA ALA A 81 2.90 13.73 0.47
C ALA A 81 3.97 12.69 0.84
N GLU A 82 5.11 13.19 1.27
CA GLU A 82 6.29 12.39 1.63
C GLU A 82 5.94 11.50 2.82
N PRO A 83 5.91 10.17 2.67
CA PRO A 83 5.56 9.26 3.77
C PRO A 83 6.54 9.32 4.95
N GLU A 84 7.67 10.00 4.79
CA GLU A 84 8.64 10.27 5.85
C GLU A 84 8.06 11.14 6.97
N GLN A 85 7.05 11.97 6.68
CA GLN A 85 6.38 12.82 7.68
C GLN A 85 5.16 12.16 8.34
N TRP A 86 4.80 10.96 7.91
CA TRP A 86 3.64 10.23 8.45
C TRP A 86 4.04 9.39 9.65
N GLU A 87 3.11 9.24 10.59
CA GLU A 87 3.34 8.42 11.78
C GLU A 87 3.38 6.94 11.37
N ARG A 88 4.56 6.32 11.48
CA ARG A 88 4.78 4.89 11.19
C ARG A 88 4.32 4.05 12.36
N LEU A 89 3.46 3.07 12.08
CA LEU A 89 3.00 2.10 13.06
C LEU A 89 3.63 0.74 12.79
N PRO A 90 4.22 0.08 13.79
CA PRO A 90 4.94 -1.18 13.64
C PRO A 90 3.99 -2.39 13.63
N PHE A 91 2.95 -2.34 12.80
CA PHE A 91 2.00 -3.45 12.68
C PHE A 91 2.60 -4.62 11.89
N THR A 92 2.36 -5.82 12.39
CA THR A 92 2.61 -7.10 11.71
C THR A 92 1.43 -7.52 10.84
N VAL A 93 1.64 -8.43 9.89
CA VAL A 93 0.58 -9.02 9.06
C VAL A 93 -0.50 -9.65 9.94
N SER A 94 -0.10 -10.30 11.03
CA SER A 94 -1.03 -10.98 11.94
C SER A 94 -1.92 -10.00 12.68
N GLU A 95 -1.39 -8.83 13.08
CA GLU A 95 -2.19 -7.77 13.69
C GLU A 95 -3.17 -7.18 12.67
N LEU A 96 -2.69 -6.84 11.47
CA LEU A 96 -3.58 -6.33 10.41
C LEU A 96 -4.75 -7.28 10.11
N ALA A 97 -4.52 -8.59 10.19
CA ALA A 97 -5.54 -9.61 9.89
C ALA A 97 -6.69 -9.65 10.92
N VAL A 98 -6.46 -9.20 12.16
CA VAL A 98 -7.47 -9.19 13.22
C VAL A 98 -8.15 -7.83 13.37
N HIS A 99 -7.58 -6.79 12.77
CA HIS A 99 -8.08 -5.42 12.84
C HIS A 99 -9.10 -5.15 11.72
N PRO A 100 -10.36 -4.85 12.04
CA PRO A 100 -11.39 -4.59 11.03
C PRO A 100 -11.07 -3.37 10.18
N GLU A 101 -10.27 -2.43 10.68
CA GLU A 101 -9.84 -1.24 9.96
C GLU A 101 -9.08 -1.60 8.66
N PHE A 102 -8.39 -2.73 8.64
CA PHE A 102 -7.58 -3.22 7.52
C PHE A 102 -8.26 -4.34 6.72
N ALA A 103 -9.55 -4.60 6.95
CA ALA A 103 -10.29 -5.62 6.22
C ALA A 103 -10.40 -5.30 4.71
N THR A 104 -10.51 -4.02 4.37
CA THR A 104 -10.57 -3.53 2.98
C THR A 104 -9.39 -2.63 2.70
N LEU A 105 -8.70 -2.88 1.59
CA LEU A 105 -7.53 -2.15 1.17
C LEU A 105 -7.74 -1.67 -0.27
N THR A 106 -7.72 -0.36 -0.48
CA THR A 106 -7.95 0.25 -1.79
C THR A 106 -6.68 0.94 -2.25
N ALA A 107 -6.26 0.70 -3.48
CA ALA A 107 -5.07 1.36 -4.02
C ALA A 107 -5.37 2.82 -4.35
N ILE A 108 -4.49 3.74 -3.96
CA ILE A 108 -4.67 5.19 -4.16
C ILE A 108 -3.52 5.79 -4.98
N GLY A 109 -2.30 5.27 -4.80
CA GLY A 109 -1.09 5.77 -5.45
C GLY A 109 -0.44 4.73 -6.34
N ILE A 110 -1.16 4.18 -7.32
CA ILE A 110 -0.56 3.36 -8.41
C ILE A 110 -0.14 4.24 -9.60
N THR A 111 0.03 5.54 -9.36
CA THR A 111 0.36 6.49 -10.40
C THR A 111 1.84 6.36 -10.73
N GLU A 112 2.16 5.43 -11.64
CA GLU A 112 3.16 5.73 -12.65
C GLU A 112 2.77 7.08 -13.24
N VAL A 113 3.50 8.12 -12.86
CA VAL A 113 3.45 9.37 -13.60
C VAL A 113 3.96 9.02 -14.98
N GLN A 114 3.04 8.71 -15.90
CA GLN A 114 3.29 8.93 -17.31
C GLN A 114 3.71 10.39 -17.39
N ARG A 115 5.03 10.64 -17.46
CA ARG A 115 5.49 11.84 -18.12
C ARG A 115 4.98 11.69 -19.55
N CYS A 116 3.87 12.34 -19.87
CA CYS A 116 3.68 12.85 -21.22
C CYS A 116 4.83 13.83 -21.44
N GLU A 117 5.99 13.32 -21.86
CA GLU A 117 6.97 14.13 -22.57
C GLU A 117 6.36 14.39 -23.94
N LYS A 118 6.01 15.65 -24.18
CA LYS A 118 5.47 16.13 -25.43
C LYS A 118 6.60 16.50 -26.38
#